data_AF-A0A3D4V860-F1
#
_entry.id   AF-A0A3D4V860-F1
#
_cell.length_a   1.000
_cell.length_b   1.000
_cell.length_c   1.000
_cell.angle_alpha   90.00
_cell.angle_beta   90.00
_cell.angle_gamma   90.00
#
_symmetry.space_group_name_H-M   'P 1'
#
loop_
_entity.id
_entity.type
_entity.pdbx_description
1 polymer ?
#
loop_
_entity_poly.entity_id
_entity_poly.type
_entity_poly.pdbx_seq_one_letter_code
_entity_poly.pdbx_strand_id
1 'polypeptide(L)'
;MATLFAISILATLTAMASQRARGSASIVANRRAQTVARLMAESGVVAARAEIEGQLRNAMRTQTGDSTAVDAVFAGLFDGTGEVGRVLLQDSLDDGVFAVTAVNASARLDLNNAGVEGIETLLRTTTDAATARRIAERLDARVRGAEAGAPRVGLPSAQDEALRARDSLRALFSGTPIGSTSMGRGVRHPFESLDEVQDFLGEDAAALGSIANLITIDGDGTIDRRQASPSVLAAASGSLSDRPTRVVVIARGWQRGTALTREIQAVFAVQDAELRLVRWREASR
;
A
#
# COMPACT_ATOMS: atom_id res chain seq x y z
N MET A 1 36.84 56.02 13.40
CA MET A 1 36.98 54.56 13.64
C MET A 1 35.72 53.95 14.24
N ALA A 2 35.16 54.50 15.33
CA ALA A 2 33.96 53.93 15.98
C ALA A 2 32.70 53.86 15.09
N THR A 3 32.47 54.84 14.22
CA THR A 3 31.30 54.90 13.31
C THR A 3 31.30 53.82 12.23
N LEU A 4 32.46 53.51 11.63
CA LEU A 4 32.58 52.44 10.62
C LEU A 4 32.35 51.06 11.23
N PHE A 5 32.79 50.87 12.49
CA PHE A 5 32.59 49.63 13.23
C PHE A 5 31.11 49.40 13.61
N ALA A 6 30.39 50.47 13.94
CA ALA A 6 28.95 50.39 14.20
C ALA A 6 28.14 50.04 12.94
N ILE A 7 28.51 50.60 11.78
CA ILE A 7 27.85 50.31 10.49
C ILE A 7 28.08 48.85 10.07
N SER A 8 29.31 48.32 10.24
CA SER A 8 29.62 46.93 9.88
C SER A 8 28.89 45.91 10.77
N ILE A 9 28.78 46.19 12.07
CA ILE A 9 28.00 45.37 13.01
C ILE A 9 26.52 45.38 12.61
N LEU A 10 25.94 46.55 12.32
CA LEU A 10 24.53 46.67 11.95
C LEU A 10 24.24 45.92 10.64
N ALA A 11 25.08 46.07 9.61
CA ALA A 11 24.94 45.35 8.35
C ALA A 11 25.01 43.83 8.53
N THR A 12 25.92 43.35 9.39
CA THR A 12 26.06 41.91 9.69
C THR A 12 24.81 41.38 10.42
N LEU A 13 24.28 42.12 11.39
CA LEU A 13 23.05 41.76 12.11
C LEU A 13 21.83 41.71 11.17
N THR A 14 21.68 42.68 10.26
CA THR A 14 20.61 42.68 9.27
C THR A 14 20.73 41.54 8.27
N ALA A 15 21.95 41.19 7.84
CA ALA A 15 22.20 40.05 6.96
C ALA A 15 21.85 38.73 7.65
N MET A 16 22.25 38.55 8.91
CA MET A 16 21.90 37.36 9.70
C MET A 16 20.39 37.24 9.96
N ALA A 17 19.71 38.35 10.26
CA ALA A 17 18.26 38.38 10.43
C ALA A 17 17.55 38.01 9.11
N SER A 18 18.01 38.53 7.98
CA SER A 18 17.48 38.22 6.65
C SER A 18 17.68 36.74 6.28
N GLN A 19 18.86 36.17 6.58
CA GLN A 19 19.13 34.75 6.33
C GLN A 19 18.25 33.84 7.20
N ARG A 20 18.08 34.18 8.49
CA ARG A 20 17.17 33.44 9.39
C ARG A 20 15.70 33.56 8.96
N ALA A 21 15.29 34.74 8.50
CA ALA A 21 13.94 34.95 7.97
C ALA A 21 13.70 34.11 6.70
N ARG A 22 14.66 34.07 5.77
CA ARG A 22 14.59 33.21 4.56
C ARG A 22 14.55 31.72 4.92
N GLY A 23 15.36 31.28 5.87
CA GLY A 23 15.35 29.90 6.35
C GLY A 23 14.03 29.52 7.04
N SER A 24 13.45 30.43 7.81
CA SER A 24 12.13 30.21 8.43
C SER A 24 11.01 30.20 7.38
N ALA A 25 11.07 31.09 6.40
CA ALA A 25 10.11 31.16 5.29
C ALA A 25 10.15 29.89 4.42
N SER A 26 11.32 29.33 4.14
CA SER A 26 11.42 28.08 3.38
C SER A 26 10.86 26.88 4.15
N ILE A 27 11.06 26.81 5.48
CA ILE A 27 10.44 25.78 6.33
C ILE A 27 8.91 25.88 6.28
N VAL A 28 8.35 27.10 6.41
CA VAL A 28 6.90 27.32 6.36
C VAL A 28 6.35 26.96 4.97
N ALA A 29 7.02 27.38 3.90
CA ALA A 29 6.62 27.04 2.53
C ALA A 29 6.65 25.53 2.28
N ASN A 30 7.69 24.83 2.76
CA ASN A 30 7.79 23.37 2.65
C ASN A 30 6.70 22.64 3.45
N ARG A 31 6.40 23.09 4.67
CA ARG A 31 5.31 22.52 5.47
C ARG A 31 3.96 22.73 4.78
N ARG A 32 3.70 23.92 4.27
CA ARG A 32 2.48 24.20 3.48
C ARG A 32 2.41 23.28 2.27
N ALA A 33 3.48 23.16 1.49
CA ALA A 33 3.53 22.28 0.32
C ALA A 33 3.25 20.82 0.69
N GLN A 34 3.80 20.32 1.80
CA GLN A 34 3.52 18.97 2.28
C GLN A 34 2.05 18.78 2.69
N THR A 35 1.45 19.77 3.35
CA THR A 35 0.03 19.75 3.72
C THR A 35 -0.86 19.77 2.48
N VAL A 36 -0.60 20.66 1.53
CA VAL A 36 -1.35 20.72 0.26
C VAL A 36 -1.21 19.41 -0.50
N ALA A 37 0.01 18.89 -0.66
CA ALA A 37 0.27 17.61 -1.32
C ALA A 37 -0.54 16.47 -0.68
N ARG A 38 -0.58 16.39 0.65
CA ARG A 38 -1.35 15.39 1.37
C ARG A 38 -2.85 15.53 1.13
N LEU A 39 -3.40 16.74 1.31
CA LEU A 39 -4.83 17.01 1.10
C LEU A 39 -5.27 16.72 -0.34
N MET A 40 -4.39 17.00 -1.32
CA MET A 40 -4.64 16.65 -2.72
C MET A 40 -4.63 15.14 -2.96
N ALA A 41 -3.70 14.40 -2.37
CA ALA A 41 -3.71 12.94 -2.44
C ALA A 41 -4.98 12.35 -1.78
N GLU A 42 -5.39 12.88 -0.62
CA GLU A 42 -6.65 12.50 0.05
C GLU A 42 -7.87 12.77 -0.85
N SER A 43 -7.93 13.95 -1.45
CA SER A 43 -8.99 14.34 -2.39
C SER A 43 -9.03 13.41 -3.61
N GLY A 44 -7.88 13.03 -4.14
CA GLY A 44 -7.77 12.07 -5.24
C GLY A 44 -8.37 10.70 -4.89
N VAL A 45 -8.11 10.17 -3.70
CA VAL A 45 -8.72 8.90 -3.26
C VAL A 45 -10.24 9.02 -3.18
N VAL A 46 -10.75 10.10 -2.60
CA VAL A 46 -12.20 10.33 -2.47
C VAL A 46 -12.87 10.47 -3.85
N ALA A 47 -12.27 11.25 -4.75
CA ALA A 47 -12.79 11.47 -6.09
C ALA A 47 -12.80 10.17 -6.91
N ALA A 48 -11.70 9.41 -6.88
CA ALA A 48 -11.63 8.12 -7.57
C ALA A 48 -12.62 7.10 -7.02
N ARG A 49 -12.83 7.05 -5.70
CA ARG A 49 -13.87 6.21 -5.10
C ARG A 49 -15.25 6.59 -5.61
N ALA A 50 -15.60 7.88 -5.59
CA ALA A 50 -16.90 8.35 -6.03
C ALA A 50 -17.14 8.05 -7.52
N GLU A 51 -16.11 8.22 -8.36
CA GLU A 51 -16.15 7.89 -9.79
C GLU A 51 -16.38 6.40 -10.03
N ILE A 52 -15.58 5.53 -9.41
CA ILE A 52 -15.69 4.06 -9.58
C ILE A 52 -17.07 3.58 -9.10
N GLU A 53 -17.49 3.96 -7.89
CA GLU A 53 -18.81 3.57 -7.39
C GLU A 53 -19.95 4.16 -8.24
N GLY A 54 -19.76 5.37 -8.80
CA GLY A 54 -20.70 5.99 -9.74
C GLY A 54 -20.87 5.15 -11.00
N GLN A 55 -19.76 4.73 -11.62
CA GLN A 55 -19.75 3.86 -12.80
C GLN A 55 -20.38 2.49 -12.50
N LEU A 56 -20.04 1.88 -11.37
CA LEU A 56 -20.62 0.59 -10.94
C LEU A 56 -22.14 0.69 -10.71
N ARG A 57 -22.58 1.70 -9.96
CA ARG A 57 -24.02 1.94 -9.73
C ARG A 57 -24.77 2.19 -11.03
N ASN A 58 -24.19 2.96 -11.95
CA ASN A 58 -24.79 3.21 -13.26
C ASN A 58 -24.90 1.90 -14.06
N ALA A 59 -23.84 1.10 -14.12
CA ALA A 59 -23.81 -0.18 -14.82
C ALA A 59 -24.86 -1.16 -14.27
N MET A 60 -24.99 -1.25 -12.93
CA MET A 60 -26.00 -2.09 -12.28
C MET A 60 -27.44 -1.61 -12.53
N ARG A 61 -27.67 -0.30 -12.64
CA ARG A 61 -29.00 0.24 -12.97
C ARG A 61 -29.42 -0.06 -14.41
N THR A 62 -28.48 -0.03 -15.34
CA THR A 62 -28.73 -0.35 -16.77
C THR A 62 -28.72 -1.85 -17.06
N GLN A 63 -28.53 -2.68 -16.04
CA GLN A 63 -28.36 -4.12 -16.19
C GLN A 63 -29.69 -4.81 -16.51
N THR A 64 -29.83 -5.28 -17.75
CA THR A 64 -30.94 -6.16 -18.16
C THR A 64 -30.46 -7.61 -18.25
N GLY A 65 -30.38 -8.26 -17.09
CA GLY A 65 -30.07 -9.69 -16.96
C GLY A 65 -28.58 -10.01 -16.91
N ASP A 66 -27.82 -9.70 -17.96
CA ASP A 66 -26.42 -10.13 -18.07
C ASP A 66 -25.44 -9.15 -17.40
N SER A 67 -24.38 -9.69 -16.83
CA SER A 67 -23.40 -8.99 -15.98
C SER A 67 -22.36 -8.16 -16.75
N THR A 68 -22.54 -8.04 -18.06
CA THR A 68 -21.57 -7.48 -19.02
C THR A 68 -21.23 -6.01 -18.76
N ALA A 69 -22.20 -5.20 -18.32
CA ALA A 69 -21.96 -3.77 -18.06
C ALA A 69 -21.00 -3.55 -16.88
N VAL A 70 -21.17 -4.30 -15.78
CA VAL A 70 -20.28 -4.23 -14.62
C VAL A 70 -18.89 -4.77 -14.98
N ASP A 71 -18.85 -5.83 -15.77
CA ASP A 71 -17.59 -6.43 -16.22
C ASP A 71 -16.81 -5.46 -17.13
N ALA A 72 -17.51 -4.70 -17.97
CA ALA A 72 -16.91 -3.65 -18.80
C ALA A 72 -16.34 -2.49 -17.97
N VAL A 73 -16.98 -2.13 -16.85
CA VAL A 73 -16.43 -1.12 -15.92
C VAL A 73 -15.10 -1.59 -15.35
N PHE A 74 -15.02 -2.82 -14.83
CA PHE A 74 -13.76 -3.34 -14.30
C PHE A 74 -12.70 -3.53 -15.39
N ALA A 75 -13.08 -4.01 -16.57
CA ALA A 75 -12.17 -4.09 -17.70
C ALA A 75 -11.61 -2.72 -18.06
N GLY A 76 -12.45 -1.68 -18.17
CA GLY A 76 -12.02 -0.32 -18.49
C GLY A 76 -11.16 0.33 -17.40
N LEU A 77 -11.43 0.02 -16.11
CA LEU A 77 -10.65 0.51 -14.97
C LEU A 77 -9.22 -0.05 -14.98
N PHE A 78 -9.04 -1.28 -15.45
CA PHE A 78 -7.76 -1.99 -15.40
C PHE A 78 -7.10 -2.21 -16.78
N ASP A 79 -7.70 -1.71 -17.85
CA ASP A 79 -7.12 -1.77 -19.19
C ASP A 79 -5.75 -1.07 -19.22
N GLY A 80 -4.69 -1.82 -19.54
CA GLY A 80 -3.30 -1.35 -19.52
C GLY A 80 -2.57 -1.45 -18.16
N THR A 81 -3.17 -2.00 -17.11
CA THR A 81 -2.55 -2.06 -15.74
C THR A 81 -1.40 -3.06 -15.56
N GLY A 82 -1.03 -3.78 -16.62
CA GLY A 82 0.26 -4.47 -16.70
C GLY A 82 1.44 -3.49 -16.78
N GLU A 83 1.19 -2.25 -17.22
CA GLU A 83 2.14 -1.15 -17.23
C GLU A 83 1.73 -0.09 -16.20
N VAL A 84 2.69 0.33 -15.37
CA VAL A 84 2.55 1.48 -14.48
C VAL A 84 2.27 2.70 -15.35
N GLY A 85 1.05 3.24 -15.42
CA GLY A 85 0.91 4.49 -16.18
C GLY A 85 -0.46 5.06 -16.49
N ARG A 86 -1.57 4.32 -16.45
CA ARG A 86 -2.85 4.96 -16.79
C ARG A 86 -3.38 5.77 -15.61
N VAL A 87 -3.37 7.08 -15.78
CA VAL A 87 -4.05 8.02 -14.90
C VAL A 87 -5.55 7.81 -15.08
N LEU A 88 -6.21 7.35 -14.02
CA LEU A 88 -7.67 7.23 -13.93
C LEU A 88 -8.31 8.61 -13.88
N LEU A 89 -7.77 9.48 -13.04
CA LEU A 89 -8.28 10.83 -12.79
C LEU A 89 -7.11 11.76 -12.47
N GLN A 90 -7.13 12.96 -13.03
CA GLN A 90 -6.25 14.05 -12.61
C GLN A 90 -7.07 15.33 -12.56
N ASP A 91 -6.93 16.07 -11.46
CA ASP A 91 -7.61 17.33 -11.27
C ASP A 91 -6.77 18.27 -10.40
N SER A 92 -7.23 19.50 -10.24
CA SER A 92 -6.56 20.53 -9.45
C SER A 92 -7.56 21.39 -8.69
N LEU A 93 -7.16 21.78 -7.48
CA LEU A 93 -7.89 22.73 -6.65
C LEU A 93 -6.91 23.81 -6.20
N ASP A 94 -7.17 25.06 -6.58
CA ASP A 94 -6.29 26.21 -6.32
C ASP A 94 -4.82 25.97 -6.76
N ASP A 95 -3.89 25.93 -5.81
CA ASP A 95 -2.47 25.65 -6.03
C ASP A 95 -2.14 24.15 -5.92
N GLY A 96 -3.11 23.29 -5.60
CA GLY A 96 -2.95 21.85 -5.49
C GLY A 96 -3.32 21.10 -6.77
N VAL A 97 -2.64 19.97 -6.99
CA VAL A 97 -2.93 19.02 -8.09
C VAL A 97 -2.88 17.61 -7.53
N PHE A 98 -3.74 16.73 -8.03
CA PHE A 98 -3.62 15.29 -7.80
C PHE A 98 -3.76 14.49 -9.08
N ALA A 99 -3.15 13.32 -9.11
CA ALA A 99 -3.34 12.30 -10.13
C ALA A 99 -3.55 10.94 -9.44
N VAL A 100 -4.46 10.14 -10.00
CA VAL A 100 -4.89 8.87 -9.42
C VAL A 100 -4.77 7.77 -10.44
N THR A 101 -4.36 6.59 -10.00
CA THR A 101 -4.44 5.34 -10.75
C THR A 101 -5.09 4.25 -9.89
N ALA A 102 -5.67 3.24 -10.54
CA ALA A 102 -6.29 2.11 -9.88
C ALA A 102 -5.61 0.81 -10.32
N VAL A 103 -5.41 -0.10 -9.37
CA VAL A 103 -4.77 -1.39 -9.60
C VAL A 103 -5.69 -2.48 -9.10
N ASN A 104 -5.86 -3.52 -9.90
CA ASN A 104 -6.54 -4.74 -9.49
C ASN A 104 -5.61 -5.56 -8.59
N ALA A 105 -5.80 -5.48 -7.26
CA ALA A 105 -5.02 -6.29 -6.33
C ALA A 105 -5.36 -7.78 -6.44
N SER A 106 -6.60 -8.11 -6.82
CA SER A 106 -7.02 -9.50 -7.06
C SER A 106 -6.40 -10.11 -8.33
N ALA A 107 -5.82 -9.32 -9.24
CA ALA A 107 -5.09 -9.85 -10.40
C ALA A 107 -3.66 -10.29 -10.05
N ARG A 108 -3.22 -10.12 -8.79
CA ARG A 108 -1.87 -10.39 -8.31
C ARG A 108 -1.89 -11.43 -7.19
N LEU A 109 -0.80 -12.17 -7.05
CA LEU A 109 -0.65 -13.16 -5.99
C LEU A 109 -0.41 -12.47 -4.65
N ASP A 110 -1.28 -12.71 -3.67
CA ASP A 110 -1.13 -12.16 -2.33
C ASP A 110 -0.16 -13.00 -1.48
N LEU A 111 1.01 -12.46 -1.18
CA LEU A 111 2.05 -13.16 -0.42
C LEU A 111 1.61 -13.54 0.99
N ASN A 112 0.65 -12.80 1.57
CA ASN A 112 0.13 -13.13 2.89
C ASN A 112 -0.79 -14.36 2.85
N ASN A 113 -1.37 -14.73 1.71
CA ASN A 113 -2.40 -15.77 1.63
C ASN A 113 -2.07 -16.90 0.63
N ALA A 114 -1.07 -16.75 -0.23
CA ALA A 114 -0.71 -17.73 -1.27
C ALA A 114 -0.13 -19.05 -0.74
N GLY A 115 0.46 -19.04 0.46
CA GLY A 115 1.18 -20.19 1.01
C GLY A 115 2.43 -20.58 0.20
N VAL A 116 3.11 -21.64 0.62
CA VAL A 116 4.40 -22.05 0.04
C VAL A 116 4.27 -22.41 -1.44
N GLU A 117 3.29 -23.24 -1.81
CA GLU A 117 3.13 -23.74 -3.18
C GLU A 117 2.89 -22.61 -4.21
N GLY A 118 2.04 -21.64 -3.87
CA GLY A 118 1.75 -20.52 -4.75
C GLY A 118 2.96 -19.62 -4.96
N ILE A 119 3.65 -19.26 -3.86
CA ILE A 119 4.85 -18.42 -3.93
C ILE A 119 5.98 -19.13 -4.69
N GLU A 120 6.21 -20.41 -4.42
CA GLU A 120 7.22 -21.21 -5.13
C GLU A 120 6.90 -21.27 -6.63
N THR A 121 5.66 -21.57 -7.00
CA THR A 121 5.23 -21.66 -8.40
C THR A 121 5.51 -20.37 -9.17
N LEU A 122 5.22 -19.21 -8.56
CA LEU A 122 5.47 -17.93 -9.20
C LEU A 122 6.97 -17.61 -9.30
N LEU A 123 7.74 -17.83 -8.23
CA LEU A 123 9.19 -17.57 -8.21
C LEU A 123 9.95 -18.43 -9.22
N ARG A 124 9.52 -19.67 -9.46
CA ARG A 124 10.13 -20.56 -10.45
C ARG A 124 10.07 -20.04 -11.89
N THR A 125 9.27 -19.01 -12.16
CA THR A 125 9.27 -18.34 -13.46
C THR A 125 10.52 -17.49 -13.71
N THR A 126 11.25 -17.13 -12.63
CA THR A 126 12.40 -16.19 -12.70
C THR A 126 13.63 -16.66 -11.92
N THR A 127 13.55 -17.73 -11.12
CA THR A 127 14.67 -18.27 -10.35
C THR A 127 14.68 -19.82 -10.36
N ASP A 128 15.74 -20.42 -9.81
CA ASP A 128 15.86 -21.87 -9.68
C ASP A 128 14.91 -22.44 -8.60
N ALA A 129 14.61 -23.74 -8.70
CA ALA A 129 13.62 -24.39 -7.84
C ALA A 129 14.04 -24.41 -6.35
N ALA A 130 15.33 -24.52 -6.04
CA ALA A 130 15.80 -24.56 -4.66
C ALA A 130 15.68 -23.18 -4.00
N THR A 131 16.03 -22.12 -4.73
CA THR A 131 15.86 -20.73 -4.29
C THR A 131 14.39 -20.36 -4.16
N ALA A 132 13.55 -20.68 -5.14
CA ALA A 132 12.10 -20.42 -5.09
C ALA A 132 11.46 -21.04 -3.85
N ARG A 133 11.75 -22.31 -3.59
CA ARG A 133 11.22 -23.04 -2.44
C ARG A 133 11.70 -22.45 -1.11
N ARG A 134 13.00 -22.19 -0.98
CA ARG A 134 13.58 -21.58 0.23
C ARG A 134 12.92 -20.25 0.56
N ILE A 135 12.74 -19.37 -0.43
CA ILE A 135 12.08 -18.06 -0.24
C ILE A 135 10.61 -18.25 0.15
N ALA A 136 9.88 -19.13 -0.53
CA ALA A 136 8.47 -19.41 -0.25
C ALA A 136 8.26 -19.95 1.17
N GLU A 137 9.08 -20.91 1.61
CA GLU A 137 9.04 -21.48 2.96
C GLU A 137 9.34 -20.41 4.03
N ARG A 138 10.34 -19.54 3.81
CA ARG A 138 10.66 -18.43 4.73
C ARG A 138 9.51 -17.44 4.87
N LEU A 139 8.90 -17.03 3.76
CA LEU A 139 7.78 -16.09 3.76
C LEU A 139 6.55 -16.66 4.47
N ASP A 140 6.17 -17.90 4.17
CA ASP A 140 5.02 -18.54 4.85
C ASP A 140 5.32 -18.76 6.34
N ALA A 141 6.54 -19.20 6.71
CA ALA A 141 6.93 -19.38 8.11
C ALA A 141 6.78 -18.09 8.93
N ARG A 142 7.19 -16.94 8.37
CA ARG A 142 6.99 -15.62 8.97
C ARG A 142 5.51 -15.28 9.09
N VAL A 143 4.73 -15.45 8.03
CA VAL A 143 3.28 -15.14 8.02
C VAL A 143 2.48 -16.00 9.01
N ARG A 144 2.87 -17.27 9.16
CA ARG A 144 2.23 -18.23 10.09
C ARG A 144 2.73 -18.09 11.53
N GLY A 145 3.75 -17.26 11.78
CA GLY A 145 4.37 -17.10 13.08
C GLY A 145 5.13 -18.33 13.55
N ALA A 146 5.54 -19.21 12.63
CA ALA A 146 6.34 -20.39 12.94
C ALA A 146 7.79 -20.02 13.33
N GLU A 147 8.29 -18.86 12.89
CA GLU A 147 9.58 -18.32 13.35
C GLU A 147 9.59 -17.97 14.85
N ALA A 148 8.44 -17.71 15.46
CA ALA A 148 8.31 -17.46 16.90
C ALA A 148 8.48 -18.73 17.76
N GLY A 149 8.64 -19.90 17.14
CA GLY A 149 8.92 -21.18 17.80
C GLY A 149 10.41 -21.49 18.00
N ALA A 150 11.33 -20.68 17.46
CA ALA A 150 12.73 -20.77 17.82
C ALA A 150 12.93 -20.13 19.21
N PRO A 151 13.54 -20.82 20.20
CA PRO A 151 13.80 -20.21 21.50
C PRO A 151 14.68 -18.98 21.31
N ARG A 152 14.10 -17.79 21.51
CA ARG A 152 14.86 -16.54 21.59
C ARG A 152 15.75 -16.64 22.84
N VAL A 153 17.04 -16.90 22.63
CA VAL A 153 18.06 -16.71 23.65
C VAL A 153 18.27 -15.20 23.81
N GLY A 154 17.45 -14.58 24.64
CA GLY A 154 17.51 -13.15 24.95
C GLY A 154 16.30 -12.72 25.77
N LEU A 155 16.53 -11.97 26.85
CA LEU A 155 15.45 -11.40 27.66
C LEU A 155 14.52 -10.55 26.76
N PRO A 156 13.19 -10.64 26.94
CA PRO A 156 12.24 -9.83 26.15
C PRO A 156 12.60 -8.34 26.23
N SER A 157 12.61 -7.66 25.09
CA SER A 157 12.81 -6.21 25.07
C SER A 157 11.54 -5.51 25.59
N ALA A 158 11.68 -4.29 26.11
CA ALA A 158 10.52 -3.47 26.50
C ALA A 158 9.55 -3.21 25.33
N GLN A 159 10.03 -3.30 24.08
CA GLN A 159 9.20 -3.21 22.88
C GLN A 159 8.34 -4.48 22.69
N ASP A 160 8.89 -5.67 22.96
CA ASP A 160 8.13 -6.94 22.91
C ASP A 160 7.00 -6.95 23.96
N GLU A 161 7.25 -6.40 25.15
CA GLU A 161 6.21 -6.24 26.18
C GLU A 161 5.15 -5.20 25.79
N ALA A 162 5.55 -4.08 25.19
CA ALA A 162 4.62 -3.05 24.72
C ALA A 162 3.70 -3.56 23.59
N LEU A 163 4.24 -4.37 22.68
CA LEU A 163 3.47 -5.05 21.62
C LEU A 163 2.45 -6.04 22.21
N ARG A 164 2.88 -6.88 23.17
CA ARG A 164 1.96 -7.81 23.88
C ARG A 164 0.87 -7.07 24.66
N ALA A 165 1.20 -5.94 25.28
CA ALA A 165 0.24 -5.12 26.01
C ALA A 165 -0.79 -4.49 25.06
N ARG A 166 -0.36 -3.99 23.89
CA ARG A 166 -1.26 -3.49 22.84
C ARG A 166 -2.18 -4.57 22.30
N ASP A 167 -1.65 -5.77 22.05
CA ASP A 167 -2.44 -6.88 21.51
C ASP A 167 -3.47 -7.39 22.52
N SER A 168 -3.08 -7.44 23.81
CA SER A 168 -4.00 -7.77 24.91
C SER A 168 -5.12 -6.73 25.07
N LEU A 169 -4.79 -5.44 24.95
CA LEU A 169 -5.77 -4.34 24.93
C LEU A 169 -6.72 -4.44 23.73
N ARG A 170 -6.20 -4.75 22.54
CA ARG A 170 -7.00 -4.91 21.32
C ARG A 170 -7.98 -6.08 21.44
N ALA A 171 -7.56 -7.20 22.04
CA ALA A 171 -8.42 -8.35 22.29
C ALA A 171 -9.56 -8.01 23.27
N LEU A 172 -9.26 -7.24 24.32
CA LEU A 172 -10.26 -6.73 25.29
C LEU A 172 -11.31 -5.83 24.63
N PHE A 173 -10.90 -4.91 23.75
CA PHE A 173 -11.82 -3.99 23.08
C PHE A 173 -12.60 -4.60 21.91
N SER A 174 -12.16 -5.76 21.39
CA SER A 174 -12.82 -6.45 20.28
C SER A 174 -13.92 -7.42 20.74
N GLY A 175 -14.16 -7.55 22.05
CA GLY A 175 -15.25 -8.35 22.61
C GLY A 175 -15.12 -9.87 22.46
N THR A 176 -13.92 -10.39 22.20
CA THR A 176 -13.68 -11.83 22.05
C THR A 176 -13.84 -12.52 23.42
N PRO A 177 -14.71 -13.54 23.58
CA PRO A 177 -14.88 -14.21 24.87
C PRO A 177 -13.58 -14.90 25.29
N ILE A 178 -13.12 -14.63 26.51
CA ILE A 178 -12.03 -15.39 27.14
C ILE A 178 -12.64 -16.74 27.56
N GLY A 179 -12.53 -17.74 26.68
CA GLY A 179 -13.08 -19.06 26.90
C GLY A 179 -12.51 -20.12 25.98
N SER A 180 -11.44 -20.77 26.45
CA SER A 180 -11.10 -22.19 26.22
C SER A 180 -10.82 -22.69 24.78
N THR A 181 -9.62 -23.26 24.63
CA THR A 181 -9.14 -24.17 23.56
C THR A 181 -8.82 -23.59 22.16
N SER A 182 -7.69 -22.88 22.05
CA SER A 182 -6.80 -23.06 20.89
C SER A 182 -5.32 -22.94 21.30
N MET A 183 -4.85 -23.90 22.09
CA MET A 183 -3.41 -24.16 22.22
C MET A 183 -2.92 -24.65 20.85
N GLY A 184 -2.23 -23.79 20.09
CA GLY A 184 -1.47 -24.19 18.89
C GLY A 184 -1.71 -23.41 17.59
N ARG A 185 -2.65 -22.44 17.51
CA ARG A 185 -2.74 -21.58 16.32
C ARG A 185 -1.84 -20.36 16.55
N GLY A 186 -0.59 -20.45 16.10
CA GLY A 186 0.37 -19.36 16.15
C GLY A 186 -0.27 -18.06 15.65
N VAL A 187 0.03 -16.95 16.35
CA VAL A 187 -0.41 -15.61 15.92
C VAL A 187 0.16 -15.39 14.52
N ARG A 188 -0.71 -15.15 13.53
CA ARG A 188 -0.23 -14.78 12.19
C ARG A 188 0.46 -13.44 12.25
N HIS A 189 1.58 -13.31 11.54
CA HIS A 189 2.29 -12.06 11.38
C HIS A 189 2.33 -11.70 9.89
N PRO A 190 1.22 -11.20 9.31
CA PRO A 190 1.18 -10.79 7.92
C PRO A 190 2.12 -9.60 7.69
N PHE A 191 2.65 -9.48 6.47
CA PHE A 191 3.38 -8.31 6.02
C PHE A 191 2.42 -7.13 5.77
N GLU A 192 2.86 -5.93 6.12
CA GLU A 192 2.09 -4.68 5.97
C GLU A 192 2.46 -3.88 4.71
N SER A 193 3.64 -4.15 4.14
CA SER A 193 4.13 -3.55 2.90
C SER A 193 5.03 -4.52 2.12
N LEU A 194 5.21 -4.27 0.82
CA LEU A 194 6.21 -4.98 0.02
C LEU A 194 7.64 -4.59 0.41
N ASP A 195 7.85 -3.42 1.01
CA ASP A 195 9.15 -3.01 1.54
C ASP A 195 9.54 -3.86 2.76
N GLU A 196 8.59 -4.18 3.65
CA GLU A 196 8.82 -5.11 4.78
C GLU A 196 9.23 -6.50 4.28
N VAL A 197 8.64 -6.95 3.17
CA VAL A 197 9.01 -8.22 2.53
C VAL A 197 10.45 -8.17 2.00
N GLN A 198 10.82 -7.08 1.33
CA GLN A 198 12.18 -6.89 0.81
C GLN A 198 13.21 -6.86 1.96
N ASP A 199 12.94 -6.09 3.01
CA ASP A 199 13.78 -6.00 4.20
C ASP A 199 13.95 -7.37 4.89
N PHE A 200 12.86 -8.14 4.98
CA PHE A 200 12.88 -9.48 5.57
C PHE A 200 13.72 -10.49 4.75
N LEU A 201 13.66 -10.40 3.42
CA LEU A 201 14.40 -11.32 2.56
C LEU A 201 15.88 -10.96 2.43
N GLY A 202 16.24 -9.69 2.55
CA GLY A 202 17.61 -9.21 2.39
C GLY A 202 18.15 -9.50 0.99
N GLU A 203 19.25 -10.25 0.87
CA GLU A 203 19.85 -10.58 -0.43
C GLU A 203 18.92 -11.38 -1.36
N ASP A 204 18.00 -12.17 -0.79
CA ASP A 204 17.01 -12.93 -1.56
C ASP A 204 15.91 -12.04 -2.18
N ALA A 205 15.82 -10.75 -1.80
CA ALA A 205 14.79 -9.82 -2.29
C ALA A 205 14.88 -9.55 -3.80
N ALA A 206 16.06 -9.70 -4.40
CA ALA A 206 16.26 -9.53 -5.84
C ALA A 206 15.35 -10.47 -6.66
N ALA A 207 15.03 -11.65 -6.14
CA ALA A 207 14.12 -12.60 -6.79
C ALA A 207 12.68 -12.08 -6.89
N LEU A 208 12.24 -11.24 -5.93
CA LEU A 208 10.91 -10.61 -5.98
C LEU A 208 10.85 -9.47 -7.00
N GLY A 209 11.96 -8.80 -7.27
CA GLY A 209 12.01 -7.69 -8.24
C GLY A 209 11.50 -8.10 -9.62
N SER A 210 11.88 -9.31 -10.09
CA SER A 210 11.48 -9.85 -11.39
C SER A 210 9.99 -10.18 -11.49
N ILE A 211 9.31 -10.37 -10.35
CA ILE A 211 7.87 -10.68 -10.27
C ILE A 211 7.06 -9.59 -9.57
N ALA A 212 7.63 -8.39 -9.38
CA ALA A 212 7.02 -7.33 -8.57
C ALA A 212 5.63 -6.90 -9.06
N ASN A 213 5.39 -6.94 -10.37
CA ASN A 213 4.10 -6.62 -10.97
C ASN A 213 3.04 -7.74 -10.80
N LEU A 214 3.46 -8.92 -10.36
CA LEU A 214 2.61 -10.11 -10.21
C LEU A 214 2.24 -10.39 -8.75
N ILE A 215 2.78 -9.65 -7.79
CA ILE A 215 2.60 -9.88 -6.35
C ILE A 215 1.94 -8.69 -5.66
N THR A 216 1.30 -8.96 -4.53
CA THR A 216 0.70 -7.98 -3.63
C THR A 216 0.73 -8.48 -2.18
N ILE A 217 0.45 -7.59 -1.23
CA ILE A 217 0.17 -7.92 0.19
C ILE A 217 -1.20 -7.38 0.65
N ASP A 218 -1.95 -6.81 -0.30
CA ASP A 218 -3.26 -6.16 -0.10
C ASP A 218 -4.43 -6.98 -0.67
N GLY A 219 -4.16 -8.22 -1.08
CA GLY A 219 -5.19 -9.15 -1.52
C GLY A 219 -6.00 -9.72 -0.35
N ASP A 220 -6.95 -10.60 -0.70
CA ASP A 220 -7.70 -11.41 0.26
C ASP A 220 -7.64 -12.91 -0.05
N GLY A 221 -6.69 -13.31 -0.89
CA GLY A 221 -6.53 -14.69 -1.37
C GLY A 221 -7.50 -15.07 -2.50
N THR A 222 -8.39 -14.16 -2.96
CA THR A 222 -9.21 -14.39 -4.15
C THR A 222 -8.56 -13.77 -5.37
N ILE A 223 -8.38 -14.57 -6.43
CA ILE A 223 -7.78 -14.15 -7.69
C ILE A 223 -8.86 -13.83 -8.72
N ASP A 224 -8.74 -12.68 -9.37
CA ASP A 224 -9.56 -12.27 -10.51
C ASP A 224 -9.08 -13.00 -11.77
N ARG A 225 -9.83 -14.02 -12.17
CA ARG A 225 -9.54 -14.88 -13.31
C ARG A 225 -9.44 -14.14 -14.63
N ARG A 226 -10.20 -13.05 -14.80
CA ARG A 226 -10.30 -12.36 -16.10
C ARG A 226 -9.13 -11.44 -16.36
N GLN A 227 -8.49 -10.94 -15.30
CA GLN A 227 -7.40 -9.97 -15.37
C GLN A 227 -6.04 -10.53 -14.93
N ALA A 228 -6.01 -11.64 -14.17
CA ALA A 228 -4.77 -12.25 -13.74
C ALA A 228 -3.97 -12.84 -14.91
N SER A 229 -2.65 -12.70 -14.85
CA SER A 229 -1.75 -13.33 -15.82
C SER A 229 -1.76 -14.87 -15.69
N PRO A 230 -1.38 -15.61 -16.75
CA PRO A 230 -1.26 -17.08 -16.67
C PRO A 230 -0.36 -17.57 -15.54
N SER A 231 0.73 -16.86 -15.23
CA SER A 231 1.64 -17.20 -14.13
C SER A 231 0.98 -17.04 -12.75
N VAL A 232 0.18 -15.99 -12.56
CA VAL A 232 -0.58 -15.79 -11.32
C VAL A 232 -1.68 -16.84 -11.18
N LEU A 233 -2.37 -17.18 -12.28
CA LEU A 233 -3.37 -18.25 -12.29
C LEU A 233 -2.78 -19.62 -11.97
N ALA A 234 -1.60 -19.94 -12.50
CA ALA A 234 -0.90 -21.18 -12.18
C ALA A 234 -0.46 -21.24 -10.71
N ALA A 235 -0.14 -20.09 -10.11
CA ALA A 235 0.27 -19.97 -8.72
C ALA A 235 -0.91 -19.81 -7.73
N ALA A 236 -2.15 -19.71 -8.22
CA ALA A 236 -3.31 -19.47 -7.38
C ALA A 236 -3.64 -20.71 -6.54
N SER A 237 -3.45 -20.61 -5.23
CA SER A 237 -3.84 -21.64 -4.24
C SER A 237 -5.19 -21.33 -3.56
N GLY A 238 -5.74 -20.14 -3.81
CA GLY A 238 -6.96 -19.62 -3.19
C GLY A 238 -8.20 -19.74 -4.08
N SER A 239 -9.20 -18.91 -3.79
CA SER A 239 -10.45 -18.87 -4.57
C SER A 239 -10.25 -18.10 -5.86
N LEU A 240 -10.99 -18.48 -6.91
CA LEU A 240 -11.05 -17.75 -8.16
C LEU A 240 -12.39 -17.04 -8.28
N SER A 241 -12.36 -15.79 -8.74
CA SER A 241 -13.51 -14.95 -9.03
C SER A 241 -13.38 -14.42 -10.45
N ASP A 242 -14.49 -14.11 -11.11
CA ASP A 242 -14.49 -13.46 -12.42
C ASP A 242 -14.45 -11.92 -12.31
N ARG A 243 -14.39 -11.40 -11.07
CA ARG A 243 -14.35 -9.97 -10.72
C ARG A 243 -13.36 -9.70 -9.58
N PRO A 244 -12.81 -8.48 -9.50
CA PRO A 244 -11.93 -8.09 -8.41
C PRO A 244 -12.68 -8.06 -7.07
N THR A 245 -12.03 -8.59 -6.03
CA THR A 245 -12.46 -8.46 -4.62
C THR A 245 -11.69 -7.35 -3.91
N ARG A 246 -10.55 -6.94 -4.46
CA ARG A 246 -9.65 -5.90 -3.95
C ARG A 246 -9.20 -4.96 -5.05
N VAL A 247 -9.36 -3.67 -4.80
CA VAL A 247 -8.85 -2.59 -5.67
C VAL A 247 -7.97 -1.68 -4.83
N VAL A 248 -6.79 -1.36 -5.36
CA VAL A 248 -5.88 -0.38 -4.76
C VAL A 248 -5.97 0.90 -5.57
N VAL A 249 -6.37 1.98 -4.91
CA VAL A 249 -6.33 3.33 -5.46
C VAL A 249 -5.04 3.98 -4.99
N ILE A 250 -4.19 4.39 -5.94
CA ILE A 250 -2.94 5.10 -5.67
C ILE A 250 -3.13 6.54 -6.12
N ALA A 251 -3.21 7.45 -5.17
CA ALA A 251 -3.35 8.88 -5.41
C ALA A 251 -2.06 9.60 -5.06
N ARG A 252 -1.54 10.42 -5.99
CA ARG A 252 -0.41 11.30 -5.76
C ARG A 252 -0.87 12.75 -5.82
N GLY A 253 -0.57 13.51 -4.78
CA GLY A 253 -0.86 14.94 -4.68
C GLY A 253 0.40 15.78 -4.56
N TRP A 254 0.36 17.00 -5.10
CA TRP A 254 1.44 17.98 -5.00
C TRP A 254 0.89 19.40 -5.09
N GLN A 255 1.67 20.38 -4.65
CA GLN A 255 1.39 21.80 -4.91
C GLN A 255 2.10 22.21 -6.21
N ARG A 256 1.48 23.07 -7.03
CA ARG A 256 2.09 23.61 -8.25
C ARG A 256 3.36 24.38 -7.90
N GLY A 257 4.39 24.18 -8.72
CA GLY A 257 5.68 24.85 -8.54
C GLY A 257 6.56 24.28 -7.41
N THR A 258 6.18 23.15 -6.80
CA THR A 258 7.04 22.41 -5.87
C THR A 258 7.24 20.97 -6.34
N ALA A 259 8.39 20.40 -5.99
CA ALA A 259 8.72 19.00 -6.24
C ALA A 259 8.23 18.05 -5.14
N LEU A 260 7.73 18.58 -4.02
CA LEU A 260 7.26 17.76 -2.89
C LEU A 260 5.94 17.07 -3.24
N THR A 261 5.93 15.75 -3.13
CA THR A 261 4.74 14.94 -3.41
C THR A 261 4.31 14.13 -2.19
N ARG A 262 3.03 13.79 -2.16
CA ARG A 262 2.48 12.82 -1.20
C ARG A 262 1.73 11.76 -1.98
N GLU A 263 1.99 10.50 -1.63
CA GLU A 263 1.32 9.35 -2.21
C GLU A 263 0.47 8.69 -1.13
N ILE A 264 -0.78 8.38 -1.47
CA ILE A 264 -1.69 7.62 -0.65
C ILE A 264 -2.09 6.38 -1.43
N GLN A 265 -1.99 5.23 -0.78
CA GLN A 265 -2.47 3.96 -1.29
C GLN A 265 -3.64 3.51 -0.41
N ALA A 266 -4.84 3.54 -0.99
CA ALA A 266 -6.08 3.12 -0.32
C ALA A 266 -6.55 1.80 -0.92
N VAL A 267 -6.66 0.79 -0.06
CA VAL A 267 -7.13 -0.55 -0.43
C VAL A 267 -8.61 -0.64 -0.12
N PHE A 268 -9.40 -0.99 -1.13
CA PHE A 268 -10.84 -1.16 -1.01
C PHE A 268 -11.24 -2.61 -1.24
N ALA A 269 -12.14 -3.10 -0.40
CA ALA A 269 -12.94 -4.28 -0.69
C ALA A 269 -14.09 -3.89 -1.62
N VAL A 270 -14.27 -4.65 -2.69
CA VAL A 270 -15.40 -4.47 -3.61
C VAL A 270 -16.61 -5.22 -3.05
N GLN A 271 -17.71 -4.52 -2.79
CA GLN A 271 -18.96 -5.09 -2.32
C GLN A 271 -20.09 -4.52 -3.18
N ASP A 272 -20.60 -5.33 -4.12
CA ASP A 272 -21.58 -4.91 -5.12
C ASP A 272 -21.11 -3.65 -5.89
N ALA A 273 -21.79 -2.51 -5.67
CA ALA A 273 -21.47 -1.22 -6.28
C ALA A 273 -20.62 -0.29 -5.39
N GLU A 274 -20.17 -0.78 -4.24
CA GLU A 274 -19.53 0.02 -3.20
C GLU A 274 -18.08 -0.41 -2.96
N LEU A 275 -17.25 0.57 -2.61
CA LEU A 275 -15.86 0.37 -2.23
C LEU A 275 -15.69 0.60 -0.74
N ARG A 276 -15.47 -0.48 0.03
CA ARG A 276 -15.27 -0.40 1.48
C ARG A 276 -13.78 -0.28 1.80
N LEU A 277 -13.38 0.78 2.49
CA LEU A 277 -11.97 0.98 2.87
C LEU A 277 -11.51 -0.15 3.81
N VAL A 278 -10.40 -0.81 3.44
CA VAL A 278 -9.75 -1.87 4.21
C VAL A 278 -8.46 -1.38 4.83
N ARG A 279 -7.66 -0.64 4.06
CA ARG A 279 -6.33 -0.17 4.49
C ARG A 279 -6.01 1.17 3.86
N TRP A 280 -5.26 1.98 4.59
CA TRP A 280 -4.78 3.29 4.18
C TRP A 280 -3.29 3.39 4.48
N ARG A 281 -2.48 3.67 3.45
CA ARG A 281 -1.04 3.89 3.60
C ARG A 281 -0.64 5.23 3.01
N GLU A 282 0.20 5.96 3.72
CA GLU A 282 0.76 7.23 3.28
C GLU A 282 2.27 7.08 3.07
N ALA A 283 2.77 7.60 1.96
CA ALA A 283 4.20 7.68 1.66
C ALA A 283 4.58 9.10 1.25
N SER A 284 5.76 9.55 1.70
CA SER A 284 6.43 10.72 1.13
C SER A 284 7.33 10.27 -0.02
N ARG A 285 7.28 10.99 -1.14
CA ARG A 285 8.28 10.89 -2.20
C ARG A 285 8.83 12.27 -2.55
#